data_AF-A0A1F8QHR0-F1
#
_entry.id   AF-A0A1F8QHR0-F1
#
_cell.length_a   1.000
_cell.length_b   1.000
_cell.length_c   1.000
_cell.angle_alpha   90.00
_cell.angle_beta   90.00
_cell.angle_gamma   90.00
#
_symmetry.space_group_name_H-M   'P 1'
#
loop_
_entity.id
_entity.type
_entity.pdbx_description
1 polymer ?
#
loop_
_entity_poly.entity_id
_entity_poly.type
_entity_poly.pdbx_seq_one_letter_code
_entity_poly.pdbx_strand_id
1 'polypeptide(L)'
;MPGNIRQRIKRAIRSLGENAKPSESKILDITEIAPDLEPERLLMRIRINRWRIVYAITESEKAIDVLAVRKRPPYDYQDLEQLLNKIK
;
A
#
# COMPACT_ATOMS: atom_id res chain seq x y z
N MET A 1 -8.64 -11.04 11.27
CA MET A 1 -9.01 -9.60 11.42
C MET A 1 -10.49 -9.50 11.80
N PRO A 2 -10.87 -8.69 12.81
CA PRO A 2 -12.28 -8.50 13.19
C PRO A 2 -13.15 -8.02 12.02
N GLY A 3 -14.43 -8.42 11.99
CA GLY A 3 -15.33 -8.17 10.86
C GLY A 3 -15.51 -6.70 10.51
N ASN A 4 -15.71 -5.86 11.54
CA ASN A 4 -15.81 -4.40 11.38
C ASN A 4 -14.55 -3.77 10.75
N ILE A 5 -13.36 -4.23 11.14
CA ILE A 5 -12.10 -3.77 10.55
C ILE A 5 -11.98 -4.27 9.11
N ARG A 6 -12.33 -5.53 8.83
CA ARG A 6 -12.29 -6.08 7.46
C ARG A 6 -13.15 -5.26 6.52
N GLN A 7 -14.35 -4.89 6.96
CA GLN A 7 -15.25 -4.09 6.15
C GLN A 7 -14.71 -2.68 5.90
N ARG A 8 -14.11 -2.04 6.92
CA ARG A 8 -13.45 -0.73 6.77
C ARG A 8 -12.29 -0.79 5.78
N ILE A 9 -11.46 -1.83 5.84
CA ILE A 9 -10.35 -2.03 4.90
C ILE A 9 -10.87 -2.25 3.48
N LYS A 10 -11.88 -3.10 3.29
CA LYS A 10 -12.50 -3.29 1.96
C LYS A 10 -13.04 -1.99 1.37
N ARG A 11 -13.68 -1.16 2.19
CA ARG A 11 -14.18 0.16 1.75
C ARG A 11 -13.03 1.09 1.34
N ALA A 12 -11.98 1.16 2.15
CA ALA A 12 -10.80 1.97 1.84
C ALA A 12 -10.08 1.50 0.56
N ILE A 13 -9.96 0.19 0.34
CA ILE A 13 -9.40 -0.35 -0.91
C ILE A 13 -10.28 0.01 -2.10
N ARG A 14 -11.61 -0.13 -1.98
CA ARG A 14 -12.52 0.26 -3.06
C ARG A 14 -12.41 1.75 -3.41
N SER A 15 -12.30 2.63 -2.40
CA SER A 15 -12.19 4.07 -2.62
C SER A 15 -10.86 4.49 -3.28
N LEU A 16 -9.82 3.64 -3.26
CA LEU A 16 -8.58 3.94 -3.98
C LEU A 16 -8.82 4.12 -5.49
N GLY A 17 -9.78 3.38 -6.07
CA GLY A 17 -10.11 3.54 -7.49
C GLY A 17 -10.73 4.90 -7.83
N GLU A 18 -11.33 5.58 -6.84
CA GLU A 18 -11.91 6.92 -7.00
C GLU A 18 -10.89 8.02 -6.62
N ASN A 19 -10.10 7.76 -5.58
CA ASN A 19 -9.05 8.65 -5.10
C ASN A 19 -7.80 7.83 -4.73
N ALA A 20 -6.83 7.79 -5.64
CA ALA A 20 -5.59 7.03 -5.47
C ALA A 20 -4.70 7.57 -4.34
N LYS A 21 -4.83 8.85 -3.99
CA LYS A 21 -4.03 9.53 -2.95
C LYS A 21 -4.95 10.15 -1.88
N PRO A 22 -5.64 9.34 -1.05
CA PRO A 22 -6.46 9.85 0.05
C PRO A 22 -5.63 10.69 1.03
N SER A 23 -6.27 11.63 1.74
CA SER A 23 -5.57 12.53 2.65
C SER A 23 -4.88 11.82 3.82
N GLU A 24 -5.38 10.64 4.22
CA GLU A 24 -4.78 9.79 5.24
C GLU A 24 -3.62 8.91 4.72
N SER A 25 -3.35 8.94 3.41
CA SER A 25 -2.21 8.24 2.81
C SER A 25 -0.90 8.99 3.07
N LYS A 26 0.20 8.25 3.15
CA LYS A 26 1.55 8.80 3.19
C LYS A 26 2.43 8.04 2.21
N ILE A 27 3.31 8.77 1.53
CA ILE A 27 4.36 8.19 0.70
C ILE A 27 5.29 7.37 1.61
N LEU A 28 5.71 6.21 1.11
CA LEU A 28 6.82 5.48 1.68
C LEU A 28 8.05 5.77 0.84
N ASP A 29 9.07 6.34 1.48
CA ASP A 29 10.41 6.32 0.93
C ASP A 29 10.97 4.91 1.12
N ILE A 30 11.24 4.25 0.01
CA ILE A 30 11.79 2.89 -0.03
C ILE A 30 13.09 2.84 -0.84
N THR A 31 13.69 4.00 -1.09
CA THR A 31 14.92 4.10 -1.89
C THR A 31 16.05 3.24 -1.29
N GLU A 32 16.06 3.05 0.03
CA GLU A 32 17.02 2.19 0.75
C GLU A 32 16.63 0.70 0.77
N ILE A 33 15.36 0.36 0.53
CA ILE A 33 14.81 -1.01 0.70
C ILE A 33 14.63 -1.70 -0.66
N ALA A 34 14.25 -0.95 -1.69
CA ALA A 34 14.02 -1.44 -3.04
C ALA A 34 14.57 -0.41 -4.05
N PRO A 35 15.90 -0.29 -4.17
CA PRO A 35 16.55 0.69 -5.05
C PRO A 35 16.24 0.44 -6.52
N ASP A 36 15.94 -0.81 -6.89
CA ASP A 36 15.60 -1.22 -8.25
C ASP A 36 14.11 -1.07 -8.56
N LEU A 37 13.30 -0.53 -7.63
CA LEU A 37 11.89 -0.26 -7.93
C LEU A 37 11.81 0.74 -9.09
N GLU A 38 11.05 0.37 -10.12
CA GLU A 38 10.83 1.24 -11.26
C GLU A 38 10.38 2.63 -10.80
N PRO A 39 11.02 3.71 -11.29
CA PRO A 39 10.81 5.07 -10.80
C PRO A 39 9.36 5.57 -10.97
N GLU A 40 8.56 4.87 -11.78
CA GLU A 40 7.16 5.19 -12.06
C GLU A 40 6.18 4.69 -10.97
N ARG A 41 6.62 3.82 -10.05
CA ARG A 41 5.75 3.26 -9.01
C ARG A 41 5.85 4.07 -7.71
N LEU A 42 4.75 4.72 -7.34
CA LEU A 42 4.64 5.42 -6.06
C LEU A 42 4.14 4.49 -4.97
N LEU A 43 5.00 4.21 -3.99
CA LEU A 43 4.61 3.41 -2.84
C LEU A 43 3.95 4.27 -1.76
N MET A 44 2.78 3.81 -1.30
CA MET A 44 1.97 4.56 -0.36
C MET A 44 1.41 3.66 0.74
N ARG A 45 1.00 4.30 1.84
CA ARG A 45 0.35 3.62 2.95
C ARG A 45 -0.76 4.42 3.56
N ILE A 46 -1.85 3.72 3.87
CA ILE A 46 -2.98 4.24 4.65
C ILE A 46 -2.98 3.59 6.04
N ARG A 47 -3.27 4.40 7.07
CA ARG A 47 -3.48 3.92 8.44
C ARG A 47 -4.98 3.78 8.70
N ILE A 48 -5.44 2.58 9.07
CA ILE A 48 -6.81 2.35 9.55
C ILE A 48 -6.73 1.73 10.95
N ASN A 49 -7.01 2.51 11.98
CA ASN A 49 -6.86 2.11 13.38
C ASN A 49 -5.44 1.57 13.68
N ARG A 50 -5.34 0.27 13.98
CA ARG A 50 -4.11 -0.50 14.22
C ARG A 50 -3.61 -1.26 12.99
N TRP A 51 -4.16 -1.01 11.81
CA TRP A 51 -3.81 -1.69 10.56
C TRP A 51 -3.20 -0.69 9.57
N ARG A 52 -2.31 -1.20 8.72
CA ARG A 52 -1.70 -0.49 7.60
C ARG A 52 -2.11 -1.19 6.31
N ILE A 53 -2.57 -0.42 5.34
CA ILE A 53 -2.68 -0.85 3.95
C ILE A 53 -1.46 -0.27 3.24
N VAL A 54 -0.66 -1.10 2.59
CA VAL A 54 0.41 -0.69 1.70
C VAL A 54 -0.03 -0.97 0.28
N TYR A 55 0.14 0.01 -0.58
CA TYR A 55 -0.26 -0.08 -1.98
C TYR A 55 0.74 0.67 -2.86
N ALA A 56 0.78 0.29 -4.14
CA ALA A 56 1.52 1.00 -5.17
C ALA A 56 0.53 1.69 -6.12
N ILE A 57 0.95 2.83 -6.66
CA ILE A 57 0.29 3.47 -7.80
C ILE A 57 1.25 3.36 -8.97
N THR A 58 0.79 2.78 -10.07
CA THR A 58 1.52 2.70 -11.34
C THR A 58 0.84 3.65 -12.31
N GLU A 59 1.47 4.82 -12.58
CA GLU A 59 0.83 5.87 -13.38
C GLU A 59 0.64 5.48 -14.84
N SER A 60 1.60 4.75 -15.43
CA SER A 60 1.55 4.27 -16.81
C SER A 60 0.38 3.32 -17.08
N GLU A 61 0.02 2.49 -16.11
CA GLU A 61 -1.08 1.52 -16.21
C GLU A 61 -2.41 2.05 -15.63
N LYS A 62 -2.39 3.24 -15.01
CA LYS A 62 -3.51 3.77 -14.20
C LYS A 62 -4.02 2.73 -13.19
N ALA A 63 -3.10 1.95 -12.64
CA ALA A 63 -3.39 0.83 -11.77
C ALA A 63 -3.02 1.12 -10.31
N ILE A 64 -3.73 0.47 -9.40
CA ILE A 64 -3.47 0.52 -7.97
C ILE A 64 -3.38 -0.90 -7.44
N ASP A 65 -2.21 -1.26 -6.93
CA ASP A 65 -1.92 -2.59 -6.42
C ASP A 65 -1.85 -2.59 -4.90
N VAL A 66 -2.73 -3.33 -4.25
CA VAL A 66 -2.68 -3.50 -2.80
C VAL A 66 -1.66 -4.59 -2.45
N LEU A 67 -0.47 -4.16 -2.05
CA LEU A 67 0.66 -5.04 -1.71
C LEU A 67 0.38 -5.84 -0.43
N ALA A 68 -0.09 -5.14 0.61
CA ALA A 68 -0.23 -5.75 1.92
C ALA A 68 -1.25 -5.05 2.81
N VAL A 69 -1.93 -5.86 3.63
CA VAL A 69 -2.68 -5.40 4.80
C VAL A 69 -2.08 -6.04 6.03
N ARG A 70 -1.52 -5.23 6.95
CA ARG A 70 -0.79 -5.71 8.13
C ARG A 70 -1.27 -5.04 9.41
N LYS A 71 -1.38 -5.82 10.50
CA LYS A 71 -1.62 -5.30 11.86
C LYS A 71 -0.32 -4.70 12.38
N ARG A 72 -0.36 -3.57 13.08
CA ARG A 72 0.83 -3.00 13.77
C ARG A 72 1.32 -3.95 14.87
N PRO A 73 2.60 -4.34 14.85
CA PRO A 73 3.70 -3.79 15.67
C PRO A 73 4.71 -3.06 14.73
N PRO A 74 5.99 -2.73 15.02
CA PRO A 74 6.76 -1.99 14.00
C PRO A 74 6.93 -2.91 12.79
N TYR A 75 6.28 -2.53 11.69
CA TYR A 75 6.45 -3.14 10.39
C TYR A 75 7.58 -2.39 9.71
N ASP A 76 8.65 -3.12 9.39
CA ASP A 76 9.97 -2.68 8.94
C ASP A 76 10.13 -2.76 7.42
N TYR A 77 9.10 -3.19 6.69
CA TYR A 77 9.01 -3.12 5.23
C TYR A 77 10.03 -3.95 4.46
N GLN A 78 10.77 -4.84 5.11
CA GLN A 78 11.79 -5.67 4.45
C GLN A 78 11.21 -6.65 3.41
N ASP A 79 9.92 -6.99 3.50
CA ASP A 79 9.23 -7.86 2.54
C ASP A 79 8.68 -7.10 1.32
N LEU A 80 8.82 -5.77 1.24
CA LEU A 80 8.24 -4.98 0.16
C LEU A 80 8.75 -5.36 -1.22
N GLU A 81 10.05 -5.57 -1.37
CA GLU A 81 10.66 -5.98 -2.64
C GLU A 81 10.02 -7.29 -3.15
N GLN A 82 9.88 -8.28 -2.26
CA GLN A 82 9.23 -9.55 -2.59
C GLN A 82 7.75 -9.40 -2.96
N LEU A 83 7.04 -8.45 -2.34
CA LEU A 83 5.65 -8.17 -2.65
C LEU A 83 5.50 -7.46 -3.99
N LEU A 84 6.42 -6.56 -4.32
CA LEU A 84 6.47 -5.85 -5.60
C LEU A 84 6.75 -6.82 -6.75
N ASN A 85 7.70 -7.74 -6.60
CA ASN A 85 8.01 -8.76 -7.61
C ASN A 85 6.85 -9.72 -7.94
N LYS A 86 5.77 -9.73 -7.15
CA LYS A 86 4.57 -10.53 -7.41
C LYS A 86 3.57 -9.83 -8.32
N ILE A 87 3.75 -8.53 -8.55
CA ILE A 87 2.90 -7.71 -9.42
C ILE A 87 3.69 -7.57 -10.72
N LYS A 88 3.16 -8.17 -11.79
CA LYS A 88 3.72 -8.16 -13.14
C LYS A 88 2.75 -7.49 -14.07
#